data_AF-A0A9D8AZH8-F1
#
_entry.id   AF-A0A9D8AZH8-F1
#
_cell.length_a   1.000
_cell.length_b   1.000
_cell.length_c   1.000
_cell.angle_alpha   90.00
_cell.angle_beta   90.00
_cell.angle_gamma   90.00
#
_symmetry.space_group_name_H-M   'P 1'
#
loop_
_entity.id
_entity.type
_entity.pdbx_description
1 polymer ?
#
loop_
_entity_poly.entity_id
_entity_poly.type
_entity_poly.pdbx_seq_one_letter_code
_entity_poly.pdbx_strand_id
1 'polypeptide(L)'
;MDADDVVLVALLNHPRDLEIVRAERWYRIPAKHAPAHLTRTRYVAFYLTKSFGEIKWTIREYAPVRGHELVRRRDLFPDEIDHPRANDAYYQLQLGALIELPRPIVSRSGRRILFIWTTGDKFSRAVEINDLLGKSAADDALWDALKSSGIGAERQIVIRDHRARYRVDFWISCRRGNVAVVVSDAPRKLPSSCWKIQN
;
A
#
# COMPACT_ATOMS: atom_id res chain seq x y z
N MET A 1 17.75 5.90 5.19
CA MET A 1 16.73 4.86 5.40
C MET A 1 17.51 3.62 5.72
N ASP A 2 17.33 3.11 6.93
CA ASP A 2 17.99 1.92 7.44
C ASP A 2 17.17 0.69 7.08
N ALA A 3 17.80 -0.50 7.12
CA ALA A 3 17.17 -1.75 6.69
C ALA A 3 15.85 -2.06 7.43
N ASP A 4 15.82 -1.78 8.75
CA ASP A 4 14.71 -2.09 9.64
C ASP A 4 13.69 -0.93 9.76
N ASP A 5 13.90 0.18 9.04
CA ASP A 5 12.94 1.28 9.02
C ASP A 5 11.58 0.80 8.52
N VAL A 6 10.51 1.22 9.19
CA VAL A 6 9.15 0.92 8.73
C VAL A 6 8.77 1.93 7.65
N VAL A 7 8.49 1.42 6.45
CA VAL A 7 7.99 2.20 5.32
C VAL A 7 6.52 1.87 5.10
N LEU A 8 5.68 2.91 5.14
CA LEU A 8 4.28 2.84 4.78
C LEU A 8 4.11 3.24 3.32
N VAL A 9 3.64 2.33 2.47
CA VAL A 9 3.13 2.71 1.16
C VAL A 9 1.66 3.09 1.32
N ALA A 10 1.31 4.33 0.96
CA ALA A 10 -0.03 4.87 1.07
C ALA A 10 -0.61 5.20 -0.31
N LEU A 11 -1.91 5.00 -0.47
CA LEU A 11 -2.65 5.31 -1.69
C LEU A 11 -2.84 6.82 -1.88
N LEU A 12 -2.55 7.34 -3.08
CA LEU A 12 -2.99 8.66 -3.53
C LEU A 12 -4.04 8.52 -4.63
N ASN A 13 -5.25 9.01 -4.34
CA ASN A 13 -6.39 8.91 -5.24
C ASN A 13 -6.56 10.14 -6.15
N HIS A 14 -6.11 11.32 -5.73
CA HIS A 14 -6.34 12.57 -6.45
C HIS A 14 -5.03 13.34 -6.64
N PRO A 15 -4.78 13.92 -7.84
CA PRO A 15 -3.61 14.79 -8.07
C PRO A 15 -3.48 15.94 -7.07
N ARG A 16 -4.60 16.55 -6.66
CA ARG A 16 -4.64 17.57 -5.60
C ARG A 16 -4.03 17.09 -4.28
N ASP A 17 -4.20 15.82 -3.92
CA ASP A 17 -3.59 15.28 -2.70
C ASP A 17 -2.06 15.22 -2.81
N LEU A 18 -1.53 14.96 -4.01
CA LEU A 18 -0.08 14.98 -4.25
C LEU A 18 0.48 16.42 -4.19
N GLU A 19 -0.28 17.40 -4.69
CA GLU A 19 0.08 18.82 -4.57
C GLU A 19 0.19 19.25 -3.11
N ILE A 20 -0.79 18.88 -2.26
CA ILE A 20 -0.75 19.12 -0.81
C ILE A 20 0.48 18.47 -0.18
N VAL A 21 0.76 17.20 -0.50
CA VAL A 21 1.95 16.49 0.00
C VAL A 21 3.24 17.23 -0.36
N ARG A 22 3.34 17.75 -1.59
CA ARG A 22 4.52 18.47 -2.09
C ARG A 22 4.66 19.87 -1.51
N ALA A 23 3.57 20.63 -1.45
CA ALA A 23 3.55 22.03 -1.03
C ALA A 23 3.49 22.19 0.48
N GLU A 24 2.59 21.47 1.14
CA GLU A 24 2.27 21.63 2.57
C GLU A 24 2.95 20.59 3.46
N ARG A 25 3.60 19.58 2.87
CA ARG A 25 4.40 18.57 3.58
C ARG A 25 3.61 17.78 4.63
N TRP A 26 2.37 17.42 4.33
CA TRP A 26 1.60 16.51 5.16
C TRP A 26 0.78 15.51 4.33
N TYR A 27 0.43 14.37 4.93
CA TYR A 27 -0.47 13.37 4.35
C TYR A 27 -1.48 12.89 5.40
N ARG A 28 -2.74 12.63 5.00
CA ARG A 28 -3.80 12.20 5.91
C ARG A 28 -4.16 10.72 5.77
N ILE A 29 -4.48 10.09 6.90
CA ILE A 29 -5.03 8.74 6.96
C ILE A 29 -6.31 8.77 7.79
N PRO A 30 -7.47 8.32 7.26
CA PRO A 30 -8.69 8.23 8.06
C PRO A 30 -8.44 7.36 9.31
N ALA A 31 -8.77 7.84 10.51
CA ALA A 31 -8.45 7.17 11.77
C ALA A 31 -9.06 5.75 11.83
N LYS A 32 -10.27 5.58 11.30
CA LYS A 32 -10.97 4.27 11.19
C LYS A 32 -10.26 3.24 10.29
N HIS A 33 -9.33 3.69 9.45
CA HIS A 33 -8.53 2.86 8.56
C HIS A 33 -7.04 2.96 8.90
N ALA A 34 -6.70 3.64 10.00
CA ALA A 34 -5.34 3.85 10.41
C ALA A 34 -4.70 2.49 10.70
N PRO A 35 -3.56 2.21 10.06
CA PRO A 35 -2.97 0.91 10.17
C PRO A 35 -2.18 0.80 11.49
N ALA A 36 -2.15 -0.40 12.10
CA ALA A 36 -1.68 -0.61 13.48
C ALA A 36 -0.26 -0.10 13.79
N HIS A 37 0.63 -0.06 12.80
CA HIS A 37 2.03 0.36 12.97
C HIS A 37 2.27 1.84 12.63
N LEU A 38 1.23 2.67 12.55
CA LEU A 38 1.34 4.08 12.16
C LEU A 38 2.39 4.84 12.95
N THR A 39 2.40 4.67 14.28
CA THR A 39 3.34 5.34 15.19
C THR A 39 4.80 4.93 14.99
N ARG A 40 5.07 3.79 14.35
CA ARG A 40 6.42 3.29 14.06
C ARG A 40 6.90 3.66 12.65
N THR A 41 6.02 4.22 11.81
CA THR A 41 6.33 4.61 10.43
C THR A 41 7.43 5.66 10.41
N ARG A 42 8.55 5.35 9.76
CA ARG A 42 9.66 6.29 9.57
C ARG A 42 9.60 6.99 8.22
N TYR A 43 9.04 6.33 7.23
CA TYR A 43 8.84 6.90 5.90
C TYR A 43 7.45 6.56 5.35
N VAL A 44 6.90 7.46 4.55
CA VAL A 44 5.72 7.20 3.73
C VAL A 44 6.09 7.32 2.27
N ALA A 45 5.60 6.40 1.45
CA ALA A 45 5.76 6.39 0.00
C ALA A 45 4.38 6.37 -0.67
N PHE A 46 4.26 7.01 -1.83
CA PHE A 46 2.94 7.27 -2.42
C PHE A 46 2.68 6.43 -3.66
N TYR A 47 1.69 5.53 -3.56
CA TYR A 47 1.22 4.73 -4.68
C TYR A 47 0.09 5.44 -5.42
N LEU A 48 0.34 5.79 -6.67
CA LEU A 48 -0.55 6.61 -7.49
C LEU A 48 -1.63 5.77 -8.16
N THR A 49 -2.89 6.20 -8.08
CA THR A 49 -3.99 5.51 -8.77
C THR A 49 -4.13 5.88 -10.25
N LYS A 50 -5.12 5.29 -10.92
CA LYS A 50 -5.48 5.56 -12.31
C LYS A 50 -5.68 7.04 -12.66
N SER A 51 -6.02 7.89 -11.68
CA SER A 51 -6.24 9.33 -11.89
C SER A 51 -4.98 10.08 -12.30
N PHE A 52 -3.79 9.49 -12.11
CA PHE A 52 -2.50 10.08 -12.42
C PHE A 52 -2.01 9.78 -13.86
N GLY A 53 -2.86 9.28 -14.76
CA GLY A 53 -2.53 9.16 -16.18
C GLY A 53 -1.29 8.29 -16.45
N GLU A 54 -0.27 8.86 -17.10
CA GLU A 54 0.97 8.16 -17.48
C GLU A 54 1.79 7.67 -16.29
N ILE A 55 1.67 8.31 -15.12
CA ILE A 55 2.41 7.92 -13.91
C ILE A 55 1.59 7.03 -12.97
N LYS A 56 0.38 6.62 -13.36
CA LYS A 56 -0.48 5.74 -12.56
C LYS A 56 0.21 4.43 -12.21
N TRP A 57 -0.24 3.83 -11.11
CA TRP A 57 0.21 2.53 -10.63
C TRP A 57 1.70 2.46 -10.35
N THR A 58 2.28 3.58 -9.91
CA THR A 58 3.69 3.66 -9.53
C THR A 58 3.85 4.29 -8.15
N ILE A 59 4.98 3.99 -7.52
CA ILE A 59 5.56 4.77 -6.44
C ILE A 59 6.76 5.49 -7.02
N ARG A 60 6.79 6.82 -6.84
CA ARG A 60 7.85 7.69 -7.36
C ARG A 60 8.53 8.50 -6.29
N GLU A 61 7.77 8.89 -5.28
CA GLU A 61 8.24 9.76 -4.23
C GLU A 61 7.92 9.15 -2.86
N TYR A 62 8.81 9.43 -1.92
CA TYR A 62 8.64 9.09 -0.52
C TYR A 62 9.15 10.24 0.35
N ALA A 63 8.76 10.27 1.61
CA ALA A 63 9.19 11.30 2.55
C ALA A 63 9.40 10.71 3.95
N PRO A 64 10.38 11.22 4.72
CA PRO A 64 10.50 10.87 6.13
C PRO A 64 9.31 11.44 6.90
N VAL A 65 8.73 10.63 7.80
CA VAL A 65 7.68 11.07 8.71
C VAL A 65 8.34 11.77 9.90
N ARG A 66 7.93 13.00 10.18
CA ARG A 66 8.44 13.86 11.26
C ARG A 66 7.58 13.81 12.51
N GLY A 67 6.30 13.51 12.35
CA GLY A 67 5.34 13.42 13.43
C GLY A 67 4.00 12.93 12.91
N HIS A 68 3.05 12.78 13.82
CA HIS A 68 1.65 12.69 13.47
C HIS A 68 0.77 13.30 14.56
N GLU A 69 -0.39 13.81 14.17
CA GLU A 69 -1.41 14.30 15.09
C GLU A 69 -2.80 13.82 14.65
N LEU A 70 -3.77 13.86 15.57
CA LEU A 70 -5.15 13.51 15.31
C LEU A 70 -5.99 14.78 15.13
N VAL A 71 -6.56 14.95 13.94
CA VAL A 71 -7.32 16.14 13.53
C VAL A 71 -8.66 15.75 12.90
N ARG A 72 -9.57 16.70 12.72
CA ARG A 72 -10.81 16.48 11.96
C ARG A 72 -10.59 16.86 10.49
N ARG A 73 -11.41 16.29 9.60
CA ARG A 73 -11.34 16.66 8.17
C ARG A 73 -11.50 18.16 7.93
N ARG A 74 -12.40 18.83 8.66
CA ARG A 74 -12.63 20.28 8.55
C ARG A 74 -11.37 21.11 8.87
N ASP A 75 -10.47 20.59 9.71
CA ASP A 75 -9.24 21.28 10.09
C ASP A 75 -8.20 21.15 8.96
N LEU A 76 -8.22 20.01 8.25
CA LEU A 76 -7.37 19.74 7.08
C LEU A 76 -7.83 20.44 5.80
N PHE A 77 -9.14 20.67 5.67
CA PHE A 77 -9.76 21.30 4.51
C PHE A 77 -10.75 22.38 4.94
N PRO A 78 -10.26 23.58 5.32
CA PRO A 78 -11.12 24.66 5.78
C PRO A 78 -12.15 25.12 4.73
N ASP A 79 -11.85 24.95 3.44
CA ASP A 79 -12.77 25.29 2.35
C ASP A 79 -13.85 24.22 2.11
N GLU A 80 -13.81 23.08 2.81
CA GLU A 80 -14.73 21.95 2.67
C GLU A 80 -15.51 21.65 3.98
N ILE A 81 -15.91 22.69 4.72
CA ILE A 81 -16.56 22.56 6.03
C ILE A 81 -17.88 21.76 5.97
N ASP A 82 -18.66 21.90 4.89
CA ASP A 82 -19.94 21.20 4.72
C ASP A 82 -19.81 19.78 4.16
N HIS A 83 -18.57 19.25 4.07
CA HIS A 83 -18.35 17.88 3.59
C HIS A 83 -19.05 16.87 4.52
N PRO A 84 -19.70 15.80 4.02
CA PRO A 84 -20.38 14.78 4.84
C PRO A 84 -19.51 14.07 5.90
N ARG A 85 -18.19 14.25 5.80
CA ARG A 85 -17.15 13.67 6.66
C ARG A 85 -16.33 14.74 7.39
N ALA A 86 -16.82 15.97 7.47
CA ALA A 86 -16.11 17.10 8.08
C ALA A 86 -15.69 16.84 9.53
N ASN A 87 -16.45 15.99 10.25
CA ASN A 87 -16.18 15.58 11.62
C ASN A 87 -15.42 14.25 11.76
N ASP A 88 -15.15 13.54 10.67
CA ASP A 88 -14.38 12.30 10.73
C ASP A 88 -12.94 12.61 11.21
N ALA A 89 -12.41 11.75 12.07
CA ALA A 89 -11.04 11.86 12.57
C ALA A 89 -10.03 11.32 11.54
N TYR A 90 -8.90 12.01 11.41
CA TYR A 90 -7.77 11.67 10.56
C TYR A 90 -6.47 11.80 11.33
N TYR A 91 -5.54 10.90 11.07
CA TYR A 91 -4.13 11.15 11.37
C TYR A 91 -3.55 12.03 10.28
N GLN A 92 -3.01 13.19 10.65
CA GLN A 92 -2.16 14.01 9.80
C GLN A 92 -0.71 13.63 10.08
N LEU A 93 -0.03 13.09 9.07
CA LEU A 93 1.41 12.82 9.10
C LEU A 93 2.15 14.07 8.66
N GLN A 94 3.00 14.63 9.50
CA GLN A 94 3.93 15.68 9.09
C GLN A 94 5.12 15.04 8.39
N LEU A 95 5.49 15.58 7.22
CA LEU A 95 6.50 15.01 6.34
C LEU A 95 7.71 15.93 6.25
N GLY A 96 8.89 15.34 6.03
CA GLY A 96 10.04 16.09 5.57
C GLY A 96 9.97 16.39 4.07
N ALA A 97 11.12 16.78 3.51
CA ALA A 97 11.26 16.92 2.06
C ALA A 97 10.94 15.59 1.35
N LEU A 98 10.20 15.69 0.26
CA LEU A 98 9.97 14.57 -0.64
C LEU A 98 11.28 14.22 -1.35
N ILE A 99 11.50 12.92 -1.49
CA ILE A 99 12.66 12.33 -2.14
C ILE A 99 12.14 11.51 -3.31
N GLU A 100 12.66 11.79 -4.49
CA GLU A 100 12.35 11.03 -5.71
C GLU A 100 13.17 9.73 -5.74
N LEU A 101 12.51 8.64 -6.09
CA LEU A 101 13.17 7.36 -6.32
C LEU A 101 13.97 7.42 -7.63
N PRO A 102 15.21 6.90 -7.67
CA PRO A 102 15.98 6.81 -8.91
C PRO A 102 15.26 6.04 -10.02
N ARG A 103 14.41 5.09 -9.63
CA ARG A 103 13.54 4.32 -10.53
C ARG A 103 12.19 4.11 -9.85
N PRO A 104 11.07 4.27 -10.57
CA PRO A 104 9.74 4.07 -10.00
C PRO A 104 9.51 2.59 -9.65
N ILE A 105 8.86 2.33 -8.52
CA ILE A 105 8.35 0.98 -8.18
C ILE A 105 6.99 0.83 -8.86
N VAL A 106 6.85 -0.13 -9.78
CA VAL A 106 5.66 -0.24 -10.63
C VAL A 106 4.70 -1.35 -10.17
N SER A 107 3.40 -1.16 -10.35
CA SER A 107 2.41 -2.25 -10.27
C SER A 107 2.05 -2.69 -11.68
N ARG A 108 2.44 -3.91 -12.04
CA ARG A 108 2.15 -4.50 -13.35
C ARG A 108 0.66 -4.80 -13.56
N SER A 109 -0.05 -5.12 -12.49
CA SER A 109 -1.47 -5.48 -12.50
C SER A 109 -2.41 -4.33 -12.12
N GLY A 110 -1.89 -3.12 -11.86
CA GLY A 110 -2.71 -1.97 -11.44
C GLY A 110 -3.45 -2.22 -10.12
N ARG A 111 -2.78 -2.85 -9.17
CA ARG A 111 -3.39 -3.39 -7.95
C ARG A 111 -4.07 -2.30 -7.13
N ARG A 112 -5.26 -2.61 -6.59
CA ARG A 112 -5.93 -1.76 -5.59
C ARG A 112 -5.29 -1.99 -4.22
N ILE A 113 -4.55 -0.99 -3.76
CA ILE A 113 -3.83 -1.01 -2.48
C ILE A 113 -4.37 0.13 -1.65
N LEU A 114 -4.71 -0.11 -0.39
CA LEU A 114 -4.94 0.97 0.56
C LEU A 114 -3.62 1.33 1.25
N PHE A 115 -3.00 0.33 1.88
CA PHE A 115 -1.72 0.45 2.56
C PHE A 115 -0.87 -0.80 2.38
N ILE A 116 0.46 -0.64 2.28
CA ILE A 116 1.43 -1.72 2.45
C ILE A 116 2.41 -1.31 3.53
N TRP A 117 2.68 -2.23 4.45
CA TRP A 117 3.79 -2.14 5.39
C TRP A 117 4.96 -2.92 4.83
N THR A 118 6.12 -2.29 4.81
CA THR A 118 7.34 -2.93 4.36
C THR A 118 8.54 -2.40 5.14
N THR A 119 9.68 -3.03 4.98
CA THR A 119 10.94 -2.63 5.60
C THR A 119 11.72 -1.72 4.65
N GLY A 120 12.62 -0.89 5.19
CA GLY A 120 13.51 -0.05 4.40
C GLY A 120 14.38 -0.88 3.44
N ASP A 121 14.78 -2.06 3.87
CA ASP A 121 15.51 -3.05 3.07
C ASP A 121 14.74 -3.49 1.81
N LYS A 122 13.48 -3.92 1.98
CA LYS A 122 12.60 -4.29 0.86
C LYS A 122 12.30 -3.11 -0.04
N PHE A 123 11.97 -1.96 0.56
CA PHE A 123 11.63 -0.75 -0.19
C PHE A 123 12.79 -0.28 -1.08
N SER A 124 14.01 -0.28 -0.56
CA SER A 124 15.20 0.20 -1.28
C SER A 124 15.59 -0.68 -2.47
N ARG A 125 15.23 -1.98 -2.46
CA ARG A 125 15.51 -2.91 -3.55
C ARG A 125 14.33 -3.13 -4.50
N ALA A 126 13.13 -2.67 -4.15
CA ALA A 126 11.93 -2.97 -4.90
C ALA A 126 11.98 -2.37 -6.31
N VAL A 127 11.57 -3.18 -7.28
CA VAL A 127 11.34 -2.75 -8.67
C VAL A 127 9.86 -2.83 -9.02
N GLU A 128 9.12 -3.71 -8.34
CA GLU A 128 7.68 -3.82 -8.47
C GLU A 128 6.98 -3.92 -7.11
N ILE A 129 5.69 -3.62 -7.08
CA ILE A 129 4.87 -3.63 -5.86
C ILE A 129 4.91 -4.98 -5.12
N ASN A 130 5.01 -6.11 -5.82
CA ASN A 130 5.08 -7.42 -5.18
C ASN A 130 6.38 -7.62 -4.37
N ASP A 131 7.45 -6.86 -4.64
CA ASP A 131 8.69 -6.87 -3.84
C ASP A 131 8.48 -6.29 -2.44
N LEU A 132 7.50 -5.40 -2.29
CA LEU A 132 7.20 -4.74 -1.01
C LEU A 132 6.40 -5.62 -0.07
N LEU A 133 5.84 -6.73 -0.57
CA LEU A 133 5.00 -7.63 0.19
C LEU A 133 5.81 -8.72 0.88
N GLY A 134 5.11 -9.55 1.64
CA GLY A 134 5.66 -10.70 2.33
C GLY A 134 5.29 -10.72 3.81
N LYS A 135 5.24 -11.92 4.38
CA LYS A 135 4.84 -12.15 5.76
C LYS A 135 5.85 -12.94 6.58
N SER A 136 6.85 -13.54 5.94
CA SER A 136 7.89 -14.35 6.58
C SER A 136 9.09 -14.53 5.64
N ALA A 137 10.22 -14.99 6.18
CA ALA A 137 11.41 -15.32 5.39
C ALA A 137 11.15 -16.41 4.34
N ALA A 138 10.30 -17.40 4.65
CA ALA A 138 9.93 -18.45 3.69
C ALA A 138 9.08 -17.90 2.52
N ASP A 139 8.19 -16.95 2.82
CA ASP A 139 7.39 -16.26 1.80
C ASP A 139 8.30 -15.44 0.87
N ASP A 140 9.28 -14.73 1.43
CA ASP A 140 10.25 -13.96 0.65
C ASP A 140 11.18 -14.85 -0.18
N ALA A 141 11.68 -15.95 0.39
CA ALA A 141 12.51 -16.91 -0.35
C ALA A 141 11.78 -17.53 -1.55
N LEU A 142 10.49 -17.84 -1.40
CA LEU A 142 9.67 -18.34 -2.52
C LEU A 142 9.47 -17.26 -3.59
N TRP A 143 9.22 -16.01 -3.19
CA TRP A 143 9.11 -14.90 -4.14
C TRP A 143 10.38 -14.74 -4.96
N ASP A 144 11.54 -14.73 -4.31
CA ASP A 144 12.83 -14.59 -4.98
C ASP A 144 13.12 -15.75 -5.93
N ALA A 145 12.77 -16.98 -5.55
CA ALA A 145 12.92 -18.16 -6.40
C ALA A 145 12.01 -18.11 -7.64
N LEU A 146 10.74 -17.73 -7.48
CA LEU A 146 9.79 -17.56 -8.59
C LEU A 146 10.28 -16.48 -9.57
N LYS A 147 10.68 -15.32 -9.03
CA LYS A 147 11.16 -14.18 -9.83
C LYS A 147 12.44 -14.52 -10.57
N SER A 148 13.41 -15.18 -9.91
CA SER A 148 14.67 -15.61 -10.53
C SER A 148 14.46 -16.67 -11.62
N SER A 149 13.41 -17.47 -11.50
CA SER A 149 13.01 -18.46 -12.51
C SER A 149 12.15 -17.88 -13.64
N GLY A 150 11.90 -16.57 -13.64
CA GLY A 150 11.04 -15.91 -14.63
C GLY A 150 9.56 -16.27 -14.52
N ILE A 151 9.12 -16.82 -13.39
CA ILE A 151 7.73 -17.22 -13.16
C ILE A 151 6.95 -16.02 -12.62
N GLY A 152 6.01 -15.52 -13.43
CA GLY A 152 5.11 -14.45 -13.02
C GLY A 152 4.15 -14.90 -11.92
N ALA A 153 4.17 -14.20 -10.79
CA ALA A 153 3.27 -14.46 -9.66
C ALA A 153 2.76 -13.15 -9.05
N GLU A 154 1.53 -13.19 -8.55
CA GLU A 154 0.93 -12.10 -7.78
C GLU A 154 0.86 -12.49 -6.30
N ARG A 155 1.35 -11.62 -5.41
CA ARG A 155 1.42 -11.94 -3.96
C ARG A 155 0.17 -11.51 -3.21
N GLN A 156 -0.23 -12.22 -2.16
CA GLN A 156 -1.31 -11.82 -1.24
C GLN A 156 -2.66 -11.50 -1.92
N ILE A 157 -3.06 -12.30 -2.91
CA ILE A 157 -4.30 -12.10 -3.67
C ILE A 157 -5.49 -12.68 -2.94
N VAL A 158 -6.65 -12.02 -3.08
CA VAL A 158 -7.93 -12.58 -2.63
C VAL A 158 -8.55 -13.34 -3.80
N ILE A 159 -8.72 -14.65 -3.63
CA ILE A 159 -9.43 -15.50 -4.59
C ILE A 159 -10.83 -15.81 -4.07
N ARG A 160 -11.75 -16.05 -4.99
CA ARG A 160 -13.12 -16.47 -4.69
C ARG A 160 -13.37 -17.82 -5.33
N ASP A 161 -13.88 -18.75 -4.52
CA ASP A 161 -14.49 -20.00 -4.98
C ASP A 161 -15.98 -20.01 -4.58
N HIS A 162 -16.75 -20.99 -5.05
CA HIS A 162 -18.20 -21.12 -4.84
C HIS A 162 -18.62 -21.05 -3.36
N ARG A 163 -17.73 -21.41 -2.43
CA ARG A 163 -18.05 -21.51 -0.99
C ARG A 163 -17.44 -20.41 -0.13
N ALA A 164 -16.40 -19.71 -0.58
CA ALA A 164 -15.67 -18.76 0.25
C ALA A 164 -14.69 -17.86 -0.52
N ARG A 165 -14.20 -16.83 0.18
CA ARG A 165 -13.05 -16.03 -0.23
C ARG A 165 -11.83 -16.42 0.60
N TYR A 166 -10.68 -16.54 -0.06
CA TYR A 166 -9.42 -16.89 0.59
C TYR A 166 -8.37 -15.84 0.23
N ARG A 167 -7.52 -15.48 1.20
CA ARG A 167 -6.27 -14.79 0.86
C ARG A 167 -5.19 -15.84 0.66
N VAL A 168 -4.62 -15.88 -0.53
CA VAL A 168 -3.51 -16.77 -0.88
C VAL A 168 -2.22 -15.97 -0.96
N ASP A 169 -1.09 -16.58 -0.64
CA ASP A 169 0.18 -15.88 -0.58
C ASP A 169 0.76 -15.66 -1.97
N PHE A 170 0.57 -16.62 -2.88
CA PHE A 170 0.93 -16.47 -4.29
C PHE A 170 -0.18 -16.98 -5.20
N TRP A 171 -0.39 -16.25 -6.29
CA TRP A 171 -1.23 -16.63 -7.41
C TRP A 171 -0.38 -16.69 -8.67
N ILE A 172 -0.21 -17.88 -9.23
CA ILE A 172 0.63 -18.14 -10.38
C ILE A 172 -0.28 -18.52 -11.54
N SER A 173 -0.20 -17.76 -12.63
CA SER A 173 -0.98 -18.05 -13.84
C SER A 173 -0.21 -19.03 -14.72
N CYS A 174 -0.80 -20.21 -15.00
CA CYS A 174 -0.21 -21.25 -15.82
C CYS A 174 -1.06 -21.50 -17.08
N ARG A 175 -0.50 -22.21 -18.07
CA ARG A 175 -1.22 -22.48 -19.35
C ARG A 175 -2.52 -23.26 -19.19
N ARG A 176 -2.63 -24.14 -18.18
CA ARG A 176 -3.78 -25.04 -17.95
C ARG A 176 -4.62 -24.65 -16.74
N GLY A 177 -4.46 -23.43 -16.24
CA GLY A 177 -5.14 -22.98 -15.03
C GLY A 177 -4.20 -22.20 -14.11
N ASN A 178 -4.66 -21.94 -12.90
CA ASN A 178 -3.91 -21.13 -11.94
C ASN A 178 -3.52 -21.98 -10.74
N VAL A 179 -2.33 -21.71 -10.19
CA VAL A 179 -1.85 -22.33 -8.96
C VAL A 179 -1.90 -21.29 -7.85
N ALA A 180 -2.64 -21.62 -6.79
CA ALA A 180 -2.66 -20.86 -5.55
C ALA A 180 -1.72 -21.51 -4.54
N VAL A 181 -0.76 -20.75 -4.02
CA VAL A 181 0.18 -21.23 -3.00
C VAL A 181 -0.08 -20.49 -1.69
N VAL A 182 -0.03 -21.25 -0.61
CA VAL A 182 -0.08 -20.73 0.76
C VAL A 182 1.16 -21.20 1.49
N VAL A 183 1.92 -20.26 2.03
CA VAL A 183 3.12 -20.49 2.83
C VAL A 183 2.71 -20.44 4.30
N SER A 184 2.00 -21.49 4.72
CA SER A 184 1.57 -21.80 6.10
C SER A 184 0.76 -23.11 6.09
N ASP A 185 0.36 -23.59 7.26
CA ASP A 185 -0.40 -24.86 7.40
C ASP A 185 -1.76 -24.85 6.69
N ALA A 186 -2.43 -23.69 6.57
CA ALA A 186 -3.72 -23.57 5.87
C ALA A 186 -3.97 -22.15 5.29
N PRO A 187 -4.79 -22.03 4.22
CA PRO A 187 -5.23 -20.73 3.68
C PRO A 187 -6.06 -19.96 4.71
N ARG A 188 -5.80 -18.65 4.84
CA ARG A 188 -6.64 -17.78 5.66
C ARG A 188 -7.97 -17.52 4.95
N LYS A 189 -9.03 -18.18 5.41
CA LYS A 189 -10.42 -17.93 5.00
C LYS A 189 -10.82 -16.51 5.42
N LEU A 190 -11.34 -15.72 4.49
CA LEU A 190 -11.88 -14.40 4.79
C LEU A 190 -13.35 -14.51 5.20
N PRO A 191 -13.82 -13.69 6.15
CA PRO A 191 -15.22 -13.68 6.53
C PRO A 191 -16.14 -13.37 5.33
N SER A 192 -17.33 -13.97 5.36
CA SER A 192 -18.32 -13.92 4.28
C SER A 192 -18.86 -12.50 4.00
N SER A 193 -18.68 -11.58 4.94
CA SER A 193 -19.14 -10.19 4.85
C SER A 193 -18.05 -9.18 5.28
N CYS A 194 -18.31 -7.92 4.93
CA CYS A 194 -17.56 -6.71 5.30
C CYS A 194 -16.43 -6.27 4.34
N TRP A 195 -16.83 -5.71 3.19
CA TRP A 195 -16.26 -4.46 2.62
C TRP A 195 -17.36 -3.80 1.78
N LYS A 196 -18.25 -3.01 2.40
CA LYS A 196 -18.93 -1.96 1.63
C LYS A 196 -17.88 -0.89 1.39
N ILE A 197 -17.21 -0.94 0.24
CA ILE A 197 -16.60 0.26 -0.32
C ILE A 197 -17.79 1.13 -0.68
N GLN A 198 -18.17 2.05 0.20
CA GLN A 198 -19.02 3.17 -0.20
C GLN A 198 -18.22 3.96 -1.22
N ASN A 199 -18.78 4.04 -2.43
CA ASN A 199 -18.31 4.87 -3.54
C ASN A 199 -17.95 6.28 -3.08
#